data_AF-A0A3N5JGT6-F1
#
_entry.id   AF-A0A3N5JGT6-F1
#
_cell.length_a   1.000
_cell.length_b   1.000
_cell.length_c   1.000
_cell.angle_alpha   90.00
_cell.angle_beta   90.00
_cell.angle_gamma   90.00
#
_symmetry.space_group_name_H-M   'P 1'
#
loop_
_entity.id
_entity.type
_entity.pdbx_description
1 polymer ?
#
loop_
_entity_poly.entity_id
_entity_poly.type
_entity_poly.pdbx_seq_one_letter_code
_entity_poly.pdbx_strand_id
1 'polypeptide(L)'
;MAYKITYKSSVERDFKKIDKSQLKIIFEKIDTELAEKGEQFPALTGKFSGLRKYRIGDYRVIYSILDDSILILRIAHRKEFYR
;
A
#
# COMPACT_ATOMS: atom_id res chain seq x y z
N MET A 1 9.90 -3.68 -15.36
CA MET A 1 8.48 -3.93 -15.68
C MET A 1 7.65 -3.30 -14.59
N ALA A 2 6.62 -2.53 -14.92
CA ALA A 2 5.73 -1.95 -13.92
C ALA A 2 4.65 -2.96 -13.55
N TYR A 3 4.47 -3.21 -12.26
CA TYR A 3 3.42 -4.06 -11.72
C TYR A 3 2.03 -3.44 -11.96
N LYS A 4 1.04 -4.27 -12.26
CA LYS A 4 -0.36 -3.83 -12.28
C LYS A 4 -0.86 -3.62 -10.86
N ILE A 5 -1.31 -2.40 -10.53
CA ILE A 5 -1.87 -2.11 -9.20
C ILE A 5 -3.34 -2.54 -9.15
N THR A 6 -3.70 -3.28 -8.11
CA THR A 6 -5.08 -3.68 -7.80
C THR A 6 -5.39 -3.39 -6.33
N TYR A 7 -6.66 -3.15 -6.01
CA TYR A 7 -7.09 -2.82 -4.66
C TYR A 7 -8.10 -3.84 -4.17
N LYS A 8 -7.91 -4.34 -2.94
CA LYS A 8 -8.94 -5.13 -2.27
C LYS A 8 -10.12 -4.23 -1.94
N SER A 9 -11.35 -4.74 -2.07
CA SER A 9 -12.58 -3.98 -1.77
C SER A 9 -12.59 -3.35 -0.37
N SER A 10 -11.89 -3.95 0.61
CA SER A 10 -11.76 -3.39 1.95
C SER A 10 -11.05 -2.03 1.99
N VAL A 11 -10.19 -1.73 1.01
CA VAL A 11 -9.41 -0.49 0.92
C VAL A 11 -10.30 0.73 0.61
N GLU A 12 -11.47 0.53 0.00
CA GLU A 12 -12.41 1.64 -0.24
C GLU A 12 -12.82 2.35 1.06
N ARG A 13 -12.89 1.61 2.16
CA ARG A 13 -13.18 2.17 3.49
C ARG A 13 -12.01 2.95 4.06
N ASP A 14 -10.79 2.58 3.68
CA ASP A 14 -9.58 3.30 4.07
C ASP A 14 -9.54 4.66 3.37
N PHE A 15 -9.85 4.70 2.07
CA PHE A 15 -9.87 5.96 1.32
C PHE A 15 -10.82 7.00 1.93
N LYS A 16 -11.98 6.57 2.42
CA LYS A 16 -12.96 7.47 3.06
C LYS A 16 -12.44 8.15 4.34
N LYS A 17 -11.40 7.60 4.97
CA LYS A 17 -10.79 8.15 6.19
C LYS A 17 -9.59 9.06 5.92
N ILE A 18 -9.13 9.11 4.67
CA ILE A 18 -7.96 9.88 4.26
C ILE A 18 -8.46 11.14 3.57
N ASP A 19 -7.87 12.28 3.89
CA ASP A 19 -8.23 13.51 3.19
C ASP A 19 -7.82 13.44 1.70
N LYS A 20 -8.54 14.18 0.86
CA LYS A 20 -8.37 14.13 -0.60
C LYS A 20 -6.95 14.51 -1.05
N SER A 21 -6.27 15.40 -0.33
CA SER A 21 -4.93 15.86 -0.69
C SER A 21 -3.90 14.76 -0.46
N GLN A 22 -3.98 14.06 0.67
CA GLN A 22 -3.13 12.93 0.99
C GLN A 22 -3.43 11.73 0.09
N LEU A 23 -4.71 11.48 -0.24
CA LEU A 23 -5.07 10.45 -1.21
C LEU A 23 -4.39 10.65 -2.56
N LYS A 24 -4.39 11.88 -3.07
CA LYS A 24 -3.73 12.19 -4.35
C LYS A 24 -2.24 11.84 -4.32
N ILE A 25 -1.55 12.23 -3.24
CA ILE A 25 -0.12 11.93 -3.04
C ILE A 25 0.10 10.41 -2.93
N ILE A 26 -0.78 9.71 -2.20
CA ILE A 26 -0.69 8.26 -2.04
C ILE A 26 -0.83 7.54 -3.38
N PHE A 27 -1.84 7.91 -4.18
CA PHE A 27 -2.03 7.31 -5.51
C PHE A 27 -0.85 7.58 -6.43
N GLU A 28 -0.37 8.82 -6.48
CA GLU A 28 0.80 9.17 -7.29
C GLU A 28 2.03 8.33 -6.92
N LYS A 29 2.29 8.14 -5.61
CA LYS A 29 3.40 7.32 -5.13
C LYS A 29 3.19 5.82 -5.38
N ILE A 30 1.94 5.34 -5.36
CA ILE A 30 1.62 3.97 -5.72
C ILE A 30 1.91 3.74 -7.22
N ASP A 31 1.42 4.62 -8.09
CA ASP A 31 1.56 4.45 -9.53
C ASP A 31 2.99 4.66 -10.03
N THR A 32 3.78 5.50 -9.36
CA THR A 32 5.18 5.80 -9.74
C THR A 32 6.19 4.89 -9.05
N GLU A 33 6.20 4.85 -7.71
CA GLU A 33 7.23 4.14 -6.97
C GLU A 33 6.84 2.69 -6.68
N LEU A 34 5.59 2.45 -6.26
CA LEU A 34 5.17 1.10 -5.87
C LEU A 34 5.09 0.16 -7.07
N ALA A 35 4.56 0.64 -8.19
CA ALA A 35 4.48 -0.12 -9.43
C ALA A 35 5.86 -0.54 -9.96
N GLU A 36 6.90 0.27 -9.77
CA GLU A 36 8.24 -0.04 -10.29
C GLU A 36 9.13 -0.78 -9.28
N LYS A 37 9.03 -0.43 -8.00
CA LYS A 37 9.99 -0.83 -6.96
C LYS A 37 9.33 -1.60 -5.82
N GLY A 38 8.14 -2.15 -6.03
CA GLY A 38 7.38 -2.88 -5.02
C GLY A 38 8.15 -4.01 -4.34
N GLU A 39 9.10 -4.66 -5.02
CA GLU A 39 9.95 -5.69 -4.43
C GLU A 39 11.05 -5.17 -3.50
N GLN A 40 11.40 -3.90 -3.59
CA GLN A 40 12.49 -3.31 -2.80
C GLN A 40 12.02 -2.88 -1.41
N PHE A 41 10.72 -2.68 -1.20
CA PHE A 41 10.21 -2.25 0.10
C PHE A 41 10.17 -3.40 1.10
N PRO A 42 10.28 -3.10 2.42
CA PRO A 42 10.41 -4.12 3.45
C PRO A 42 9.25 -5.11 3.49
N ALA A 43 9.60 -6.40 3.54
CA ALA A 43 8.65 -7.46 3.86
C ALA A 43 8.27 -7.46 5.35
N LEU A 44 7.04 -7.85 5.63
CA LEU A 44 6.56 -8.15 6.98
C LEU A 44 6.95 -9.59 7.35
N THR A 45 7.09 -9.84 8.65
CA THR A 45 7.55 -11.13 9.19
C THR A 45 6.47 -11.79 10.06
N GLY A 46 6.69 -13.05 10.44
CA GLY A 46 5.78 -13.81 11.29
C GLY A 46 4.44 -14.08 10.59
N LYS A 47 3.33 -13.84 11.29
CA LYS A 47 1.96 -14.08 10.77
C LYS A 47 1.59 -13.25 9.53
N PHE A 48 2.40 -12.25 9.19
CA PHE A 48 2.21 -11.40 8.01
C PHE A 48 3.27 -11.64 6.92
N SER A 49 3.99 -12.77 6.99
CA SER A 49 4.91 -13.18 5.94
C SER A 49 4.21 -13.19 4.57
N GLY A 50 4.93 -12.76 3.53
CA GLY A 50 4.38 -12.58 2.17
C GLY A 50 3.69 -11.24 1.93
N LEU A 51 3.52 -10.42 2.96
CA LEU A 51 3.08 -9.03 2.83
C LEU A 51 4.28 -8.08 2.88
N ARG A 52 4.11 -6.91 2.29
CA ARG A 52 5.10 -5.83 2.28
C ARG A 52 4.46 -4.54 2.75
N LYS A 53 5.30 -3.63 3.23
CA LYS A 53 4.90 -2.29 3.69
C LYS A 53 5.61 -1.22 2.89
N TYR A 54 4.85 -0.23 2.44
CA TYR A 54 5.39 0.99 1.84
C TYR A 54 4.92 2.20 2.66
N ARG A 55 5.85 3.12 2.96
CA ARG A 55 5.57 4.31 3.77
C ARG A 55 5.49 5.52 2.85
N ILE A 56 4.36 6.23 2.90
CA ILE A 56 4.12 7.47 2.16
C ILE A 56 3.76 8.54 3.19
N GLY A 57 4.73 9.39 3.54
CA GLY A 57 4.58 10.36 4.63
C GLY A 57 4.20 9.69 5.96
N ASP A 58 3.01 10.01 6.45
CA ASP A 58 2.42 9.45 7.67
C ASP A 58 1.49 8.25 7.42
N TYR A 59 1.32 7.82 6.18
CA TYR A 59 0.51 6.66 5.81
C TYR A 59 1.36 5.43 5.52
N ARG A 60 0.79 4.26 5.80
CA ARG A 60 1.36 2.95 5.46
C ARG A 60 0.42 2.23 4.51
N VAL A 61 1.00 1.75 3.42
CA VAL A 61 0.35 0.90 2.42
C VAL A 61 0.84 -0.52 2.66
N ILE A 62 -0.08 -1.43 2.96
CA ILE A 62 0.20 -2.86 3.04
C ILE A 62 -0.29 -3.52 1.77
N TYR A 63 0.57 -4.32 1.17
CA TYR A 63 0.29 -4.96 -0.10
C TYR A 63 0.97 -6.33 -0.19
N SER A 64 0.56 -7.11 -1.18
CA SER A 64 1.22 -8.34 -1.59
C SER A 64 1.57 -8.25 -3.08
N ILE A 65 2.61 -8.97 -3.48
CA ILE A 65 2.99 -9.10 -4.89
C ILE A 65 2.45 -10.46 -5.35
N LEU A 66 1.65 -10.44 -6.40
CA LEU A 66 0.99 -11.60 -7.00
C LEU A 66 1.38 -11.63 -8.48
N ASP A 67 2.35 -12.49 -8.81
CA ASP A 67 2.90 -12.65 -10.16
C ASP A 67 3.32 -11.30 -10.80
N ASP A 68 2.50 -10.73 -11.66
CA ASP A 68 2.70 -9.47 -12.39
C ASP A 68 1.93 -8.27 -11.79
N SER A 69 1.31 -8.47 -10.63
CA SER A 69 0.44 -7.48 -10.00
C SER A 69 0.78 -7.22 -8.53
N ILE A 70 0.42 -6.03 -8.06
CA ILE A 70 0.48 -5.65 -6.66
C ILE A 70 -0.96 -5.50 -6.16
N LEU A 71 -1.31 -6.25 -5.12
CA LEU A 71 -2.61 -6.16 -4.47
C LEU A 71 -2.48 -5.33 -3.19
N ILE A 72 -3.08 -4.14 -3.19
CA ILE A 72 -3.20 -3.28 -2.02
C ILE A 72 -4.26 -3.85 -1.08
N LEU A 73 -3.87 -4.11 0.16
CA LEU A 73 -4.71 -4.74 1.18
C LEU A 73 -5.23 -3.75 2.21
N ARG A 74 -4.43 -2.73 2.55
CA ARG A 74 -4.78 -1.71 3.54
C ARG A 74 -3.96 -0.44 3.35
N ILE A 75 -4.61 0.71 3.52
CA ILE A 75 -3.93 2.01 3.64
C ILE A 75 -4.36 2.64 4.95
N ALA A 76 -3.42 2.95 5.83
CA ALA A 76 -3.76 3.50 7.14
C ALA A 76 -2.73 4.52 7.60
N HIS A 77 -3.22 5.53 8.32
CA HIS A 77 -2.34 6.47 9.00
C HIS A 77 -1.50 5.71 10.04
N ARG A 78 -0.27 6.16 10.30
CA ARG A 78 0.69 5.49 11.19
C ARG A 78 0.16 5.22 12.60
N LYS A 79 -0.78 6.05 13.06
CA LYS A 79 -1.45 5.96 14.37
C LYS A 79 -2.52 4.86 14.42
N GLU A 80 -3.13 4.52 13.29
CA GLU A 80 -4.15 3.46 13.18
C GLU A 80 -3.53 2.08 12.93
N PHE A 81 -2.24 2.01 12.62
CA PHE A 81 -1.58 0.74 12.31
C PHE A 81 -1.29 -0.12 13.55
N TYR A 82 -1.15 0.52 14.71
CA TYR A 82 -0.84 -0.15 15.99
C TYR A 82 -2.05 -0.26 16.92
N ARG A 83 -3.24 0.18 16.47
CA ARG A 83 -4.51 -0.09 17.13
C ARG A 83 -5.19 -1.27 16.45
#